data_AF-A0A4Q1B1B5-F1
#
_entry.id   AF-A0A4Q1B1B5-F1
#
_cell.length_a   1.000
_cell.length_b   1.000
_cell.length_c   1.000
_cell.angle_alpha   90.00
_cell.angle_beta   90.00
_cell.angle_gamma   90.00
#
_symmetry.space_group_name_H-M   'P 1'
#
loop_
_entity.id
_entity.type
_entity.pdbx_description
1 polymer ?
#
loop_
_entity_poly.entity_id
_entity_poly.type
_entity_poly.pdbx_seq_one_letter_code
_entity_poly.pdbx_strand_id
1 'polypeptide(L)'
;MEQLINNKIIEIIEYINEMIPEEWDEFYVNADINGKEGGIFFYYRIDKEWIYSHDMYDIYEGYSMEEYGKDWDKIFYLAVDLQQIFRENNQPIWSDVIIHVDENMKLTIEFDYADWDYSKYNE
;
A
#
# COMPACT_ATOMS: atom_id res chain seq x y z
N MET A 1 20.26 3.01 -3.10
CA MET A 1 19.26 3.18 -2.03
C MET A 1 18.01 3.85 -2.55
N GLU A 2 18.03 5.13 -2.91
CA GLU A 2 16.85 5.83 -3.47
C GLU A 2 16.24 5.09 -4.67
N GLN A 3 17.06 4.63 -5.62
CA GLN A 3 16.58 3.80 -6.73
C GLN A 3 15.95 2.47 -6.30
N LEU A 4 16.42 1.85 -5.20
CA LEU A 4 15.82 0.61 -4.69
C LEU A 4 14.43 0.88 -4.10
N ILE A 5 14.31 1.97 -3.33
CA ILE A 5 13.03 2.44 -2.77
C ILE A 5 12.06 2.74 -3.90
N ASN A 6 12.46 3.55 -4.88
CA ASN A 6 11.60 3.93 -6.01
C ASN A 6 11.17 2.71 -6.82
N ASN A 7 12.07 1.78 -7.11
CA ASN A 7 11.72 0.54 -7.83
C ASN A 7 10.71 -0.29 -7.04
N LYS A 8 10.87 -0.39 -5.71
CA LYS A 8 9.95 -1.17 -4.88
C LYS A 8 8.57 -0.48 -4.74
N ILE A 9 8.54 0.85 -4.64
CA ILE A 9 7.29 1.63 -4.68
C ILE A 9 6.56 1.40 -6.02
N ILE A 10 7.29 1.45 -7.14
CA ILE A 10 6.72 1.20 -8.47
C ILE A 10 6.16 -0.22 -8.55
N GLU A 11 6.88 -1.23 -8.05
CA GLU A 11 6.40 -2.62 -8.02
C GLU A 11 5.08 -2.77 -7.23
N ILE A 12 4.93 -2.05 -6.10
CA ILE A 12 3.67 -2.02 -5.33
C ILE A 12 2.55 -1.38 -6.17
N ILE A 13 2.82 -0.23 -6.79
CA ILE A 13 1.86 0.51 -7.63
C ILE A 13 1.41 -0.33 -8.82
N GLU A 14 2.35 -0.97 -9.53
CA GLU A 14 2.06 -1.81 -10.70
C GLU A 14 1.20 -3.00 -10.30
N TYR A 15 1.50 -3.65 -9.17
CA TYR A 15 0.69 -4.78 -8.70
C TYR A 15 -0.72 -4.34 -8.28
N ILE A 16 -0.86 -3.24 -7.56
CA ILE A 16 -2.18 -2.69 -7.20
C ILE A 16 -2.97 -2.32 -8.46
N ASN A 17 -2.32 -1.74 -9.47
CA ASN A 17 -2.94 -1.47 -10.75
C ASN A 17 -3.42 -2.75 -11.47
N GLU A 18 -2.71 -3.87 -11.33
CA GLU A 18 -3.15 -5.17 -11.84
C GLU A 18 -4.34 -5.76 -11.05
N MET A 19 -4.43 -5.46 -9.74
CA MET A 19 -5.55 -5.89 -8.90
C MET A 19 -6.87 -5.19 -9.26
N ILE A 20 -6.84 -3.92 -9.64
CA ILE A 20 -8.05 -3.14 -9.96
C ILE A 20 -8.56 -3.55 -11.36
N PRO A 21 -9.77 -4.13 -11.48
CA PRO A 21 -10.25 -4.71 -12.73
C PRO A 21 -10.82 -3.70 -13.73
N GLU A 22 -10.86 -2.42 -13.36
CA GLU A 22 -11.44 -1.32 -14.15
C GLU A 22 -10.48 -0.13 -14.21
N GLU A 23 -10.73 0.78 -15.15
CA GLU A 23 -10.01 2.07 -15.17
C GLU A 23 -10.37 2.88 -13.91
N TRP A 24 -9.36 3.51 -13.31
CA TRP A 24 -9.48 4.26 -12.06
C TRP A 24 -8.95 5.69 -12.24
N ASP A 25 -9.48 6.62 -11.45
CA ASP A 25 -9.06 8.03 -11.48
C ASP A 25 -7.77 8.23 -10.67
N GLU A 26 -7.80 7.84 -9.40
CA GLU A 26 -6.68 7.95 -8.47
C GLU A 26 -6.75 6.88 -7.38
N PHE A 27 -5.64 6.59 -6.70
CA PHE A 27 -5.64 5.69 -5.54
C PHE A 27 -4.66 6.10 -4.45
N TYR A 28 -5.01 5.74 -3.22
CA TYR A 28 -4.18 5.81 -2.02
C TYR A 28 -3.86 4.42 -1.51
N VAL A 29 -2.61 4.16 -1.20
CA VAL A 29 -2.14 2.97 -0.46
C VAL A 29 -1.73 3.43 0.92
N ASN A 30 -2.14 2.69 1.94
CA ASN A 30 -1.63 2.83 3.30
C ASN A 30 -1.03 1.49 3.73
N ALA A 31 0.18 1.55 4.28
CA ALA A 31 0.85 0.38 4.82
C ALA A 31 1.50 0.71 6.17
N ASP A 32 0.95 0.09 7.21
CA ASP A 32 1.54 0.01 8.54
C ASP A 32 2.24 -1.34 8.63
N ILE A 33 3.56 -1.33 8.69
CA ILE A 33 4.36 -2.56 8.72
C ILE A 33 5.30 -2.50 9.90
N ASN A 34 5.39 -3.58 10.66
CA ASN A 34 6.44 -3.77 11.64
C ASN A 34 7.08 -5.15 11.47
N GLY A 35 8.09 -5.21 10.60
CA GLY A 35 8.76 -6.47 10.29
C GLY A 35 7.88 -7.35 9.40
N LYS A 36 7.18 -8.32 9.97
CA LYS A 36 6.19 -9.18 9.27
C LYS A 36 4.80 -9.09 9.91
N GLU A 37 4.58 -8.06 10.70
CA GLU A 37 3.31 -7.73 11.34
C GLU A 37 2.75 -6.43 10.72
N GLY A 38 1.47 -6.16 10.94
CA GLY A 38 0.76 -4.99 10.41
C GLY A 38 -0.15 -5.34 9.24
N GLY A 39 -0.35 -4.39 8.32
CA GLY A 39 -1.22 -4.55 7.17
C GLY A 39 -0.98 -3.50 6.09
N ILE A 40 -1.49 -3.82 4.90
CA ILE A 40 -1.55 -2.91 3.76
C ILE A 40 -2.96 -2.95 3.20
N PHE A 41 -3.46 -1.81 2.78
CA PHE A 41 -4.71 -1.70 2.05
C PHE A 41 -4.67 -0.47 1.14
N PHE A 42 -5.63 -0.38 0.24
CA PHE A 42 -5.76 0.79 -0.62
C PHE A 42 -7.21 1.21 -0.82
N TYR A 43 -7.37 2.47 -1.19
CA TYR A 43 -8.61 3.03 -1.70
C TYR A 43 -8.36 3.52 -3.11
N TYR A 44 -9.28 3.28 -4.02
CA TYR A 44 -9.23 3.82 -5.38
C TYR A 44 -10.55 4.47 -5.73
N ARG A 45 -10.52 5.40 -6.67
CA ARG A 45 -11.70 6.17 -7.08
C ARG A 45 -12.09 5.83 -8.51
N ILE A 46 -13.38 5.59 -8.72
CA ILE A 46 -14.01 5.46 -10.04
C ILE A 46 -15.22 6.39 -10.06
N ASP A 47 -15.32 7.27 -11.06
CA ASP A 47 -16.46 8.16 -11.25
C ASP A 47 -16.87 8.95 -9.98
N LYS A 48 -15.87 9.39 -9.19
CA LYS A 48 -16.00 10.10 -7.89
C LYS A 48 -16.45 9.25 -6.70
N GLU A 49 -16.64 7.95 -6.85
CA GLU A 49 -16.91 7.03 -5.75
C GLU A 49 -15.62 6.36 -5.30
N TRP A 50 -15.39 6.31 -3.98
CA TRP A 50 -14.23 5.66 -3.38
C TRP A 50 -14.56 4.20 -3.04
N ILE A 51 -13.70 3.29 -3.48
CA ILE A 51 -13.81 1.87 -3.20
C ILE A 51 -12.63 1.43 -2.34
N TYR A 52 -12.92 0.65 -1.30
CA TYR A 52 -11.93 0.06 -0.42
C TYR A 52 -11.46 -1.30 -0.94
N SER A 53 -10.17 -1.59 -0.89
CA SER A 53 -9.60 -2.83 -1.44
C SER A 53 -10.24 -4.09 -0.84
N HIS A 54 -10.57 -4.09 0.45
CA HIS A 54 -11.20 -5.25 1.09
C HIS A 54 -12.67 -5.44 0.74
N ASP A 55 -13.30 -4.54 -0.02
CA ASP A 55 -14.66 -4.71 -0.51
C ASP A 55 -14.65 -5.25 -1.96
N MET A 56 -13.49 -5.34 -2.61
CA MET A 56 -13.38 -5.70 -4.03
C MET A 56 -13.95 -7.09 -4.36
N TYR A 57 -13.79 -8.08 -3.47
CA TYR A 57 -14.32 -9.42 -3.71
C TYR A 57 -15.86 -9.51 -3.59
N ASP A 58 -16.50 -8.51 -2.97
CA ASP A 58 -17.96 -8.38 -2.92
C ASP A 58 -18.50 -7.54 -4.08
N ILE A 59 -17.66 -6.67 -4.67
CA ILE A 59 -18.03 -5.77 -5.77
C ILE A 59 -17.87 -6.43 -7.14
N TYR A 60 -16.78 -7.17 -7.35
CA TYR A 60 -16.43 -7.68 -8.68
C TYR A 60 -16.77 -9.15 -8.87
N GLU A 61 -17.69 -9.43 -9.79
CA GLU A 61 -18.02 -10.80 -10.17
C GLU A 61 -16.78 -11.54 -10.70
N GLY A 62 -16.50 -12.72 -10.12
CA GLY A 62 -15.37 -13.54 -10.51
C GLY A 62 -14.04 -13.19 -9.82
N TYR A 63 -14.01 -12.19 -8.93
CA TYR A 63 -12.89 -11.95 -8.03
C TYR A 63 -13.23 -12.45 -6.63
N SER A 64 -12.82 -13.67 -6.32
CA SER A 64 -13.15 -14.33 -5.07
C SER A 64 -12.33 -13.80 -3.88
N MET A 65 -12.83 -14.02 -2.66
CA MET A 65 -12.07 -13.74 -1.43
C MET A 65 -10.72 -14.49 -1.39
N GLU A 66 -10.62 -15.66 -2.02
CA GLU A 66 -9.36 -16.41 -2.11
C GLU A 66 -8.36 -15.72 -3.06
N GLU A 67 -8.82 -15.20 -4.20
CA GLU A 67 -7.98 -14.43 -5.13
C GLU A 67 -7.52 -13.12 -4.50
N TYR A 68 -8.45 -12.39 -3.87
CA TYR A 68 -8.09 -11.20 -3.09
C TYR A 68 -7.07 -11.51 -1.99
N GLY A 69 -7.24 -12.60 -1.25
CA GLY A 69 -6.27 -12.99 -0.22
C GLY A 69 -4.86 -13.22 -0.75
N LYS A 70 -4.72 -13.84 -1.94
CA LYS A 70 -3.42 -14.06 -2.59
C LYS A 70 -2.78 -12.75 -3.03
N ASP A 71 -3.58 -11.85 -3.59
CA ASP A 71 -3.11 -10.52 -4.02
C ASP A 71 -2.72 -9.66 -2.82
N TRP A 72 -3.53 -9.70 -1.75
CA TRP A 72 -3.26 -9.03 -0.50
C TRP A 72 -1.94 -9.50 0.12
N ASP A 73 -1.72 -10.82 0.21
CA ASP A 73 -0.45 -11.38 0.68
C ASP A 73 0.73 -10.85 -0.17
N LYS A 74 0.54 -10.77 -1.49
CA LYS A 74 1.58 -10.29 -2.40
C LYS A 74 1.93 -8.83 -2.15
N ILE A 75 0.96 -7.92 -2.07
CA ILE A 75 1.24 -6.50 -1.78
C ILE A 75 1.79 -6.31 -0.37
N PHE A 76 1.37 -7.13 0.60
CA PHE A 76 1.90 -7.10 1.97
C PHE A 76 3.38 -7.43 1.98
N TYR A 77 3.80 -8.52 1.32
CA TYR A 77 5.22 -8.86 1.26
C TYR A 77 6.05 -7.86 0.46
N LEU A 78 5.46 -7.19 -0.54
CA LEU A 78 6.14 -6.07 -1.21
C LEU A 78 6.39 -4.89 -0.26
N ALA A 79 5.45 -4.56 0.63
CA ALA A 79 5.64 -3.54 1.65
C ALA A 79 6.65 -3.96 2.74
N VAL A 80 6.65 -5.24 3.12
CA VAL A 80 7.69 -5.82 4.01
C VAL A 80 9.07 -5.68 3.38
N ASP A 81 9.22 -6.01 2.09
CA ASP A 81 10.46 -5.85 1.35
C ASP A 81 10.89 -4.38 1.27
N LEU A 82 9.94 -3.46 1.09
CA LEU A 82 10.21 -2.02 1.12
C LEU A 82 10.83 -1.62 2.48
N GLN A 83 10.24 -2.04 3.60
CA GLN A 83 10.78 -1.73 4.92
C GLN A 83 12.15 -2.38 5.15
N GLN A 84 12.36 -3.59 4.60
CA GLN A 84 13.64 -4.29 4.67
C GLN A 84 14.76 -3.53 3.93
N ILE A 85 14.47 -2.87 2.81
CA ILE A 85 15.43 -2.00 2.11
C ILE A 85 15.92 -0.88 3.06
N PHE A 86 15.03 -0.29 3.87
CA PHE A 86 15.43 0.74 4.85
C PHE A 86 16.34 0.16 5.94
N ARG A 87 16.01 -1.02 6.48
CA ARG A 87 16.84 -1.73 7.48
C ARG A 87 18.24 -2.01 6.96
N GLU A 88 18.36 -2.59 5.77
CA GLU A 88 19.63 -3.00 5.17
C GLU A 88 20.52 -1.82 4.78
N ASN A 89 19.93 -0.64 4.59
CA ASN A 89 20.64 0.59 4.22
C ASN A 89 20.76 1.57 5.41
N ASN A 90 20.59 1.09 6.64
CA ASN A 90 20.70 1.88 7.89
C ASN A 90 19.87 3.17 7.88
N GLN A 91 18.68 3.14 7.26
CA GLN A 91 17.75 4.26 7.27
C GLN A 91 16.83 4.20 8.49
N PRO A 92 16.26 5.35 8.92
CA PRO A 92 15.15 5.34 9.87
C PRO A 92 14.04 4.42 9.38
N ILE A 93 13.48 3.60 10.28
CA ILE A 93 12.40 2.68 9.94
C ILE A 93 11.09 3.43 10.10
N TRP A 94 10.35 3.54 9.01
CA TRP A 94 9.02 4.12 9.00
C TRP A 94 8.03 3.16 9.68
N SER A 95 7.04 3.73 10.36
CA SER A 95 5.91 3.02 10.96
C SER A 95 4.75 2.90 9.98
N ASP A 96 4.49 3.96 9.20
CA ASP A 96 3.47 4.00 8.17
C ASP A 96 4.03 4.60 6.86
N VAL A 97 3.47 4.19 5.73
CA VAL A 97 3.69 4.86 4.44
C VAL A 97 2.36 5.08 3.73
N ILE A 98 2.18 6.31 3.22
CA ILE A 98 1.09 6.68 2.31
C ILE A 98 1.68 6.85 0.91
N ILE A 99 1.11 6.12 -0.05
CA ILE A 99 1.44 6.25 -1.48
C ILE A 99 0.18 6.75 -2.18
N HIS A 100 0.30 7.84 -2.95
CA HIS A 100 -0.81 8.42 -3.69
C HIS A 100 -0.43 8.56 -5.17
N VAL A 101 -1.28 8.04 -6.05
CA VAL A 101 -1.23 8.30 -7.48
C VAL A 101 -2.48 9.08 -7.85
N ASP A 102 -2.32 10.35 -8.25
CA ASP A 102 -3.44 11.23 -8.57
C ASP A 102 -3.99 11.04 -9.99
N GLU A 103 -5.08 11.74 -10.32
CA GLU A 103 -5.75 11.72 -11.63
C GLU A 103 -4.89 12.17 -12.82
N ASN A 104 -3.72 12.77 -12.56
CA ASN A 104 -2.73 13.15 -13.57
C ASN A 104 -1.53 12.20 -13.58
N MET A 105 -1.65 11.02 -12.95
CA MET A 105 -0.60 10.02 -12.76
C MET A 105 0.63 10.56 -12.00
N LYS A 106 0.44 11.56 -11.14
CA LYS A 106 1.50 12.08 -10.30
C LYS A 106 1.59 11.27 -9.02
N LEU A 107 2.78 10.74 -8.77
CA LEU A 107 3.12 10.00 -7.56
C LEU A 107 3.54 10.94 -6.42
N THR A 108 2.93 10.76 -5.25
CA THR A 108 3.34 11.34 -3.96
C THR A 108 3.53 10.22 -2.95
N ILE A 109 4.59 10.30 -2.13
CA ILE A 109 4.92 9.29 -1.12
C ILE A 109 5.26 10.01 0.18
N GLU A 110 4.64 9.59 1.27
CA GLU A 110 4.86 10.12 2.61
C GLU A 110 5.18 8.98 3.57
N PHE A 111 6.36 9.01 4.19
CA PHE A 111 6.75 8.07 5.24
C PHE A 111 6.54 8.72 6.60
N ASP A 112 5.80 8.06 7.48
CA ASP A 112 5.69 8.42 8.89
C ASP A 112 6.70 7.62 9.73
N TYR A 113 7.23 8.28 10.75
CA TYR A 113 8.19 7.74 11.71
C TYR A 113 7.70 7.87 13.14
N ALA A 114 6.44 8.23 13.33
CA ALA A 114 5.82 8.32 14.64
C ALA A 114 5.83 6.96 15.33
N ASP A 115 6.31 6.95 16.57
CA ASP A 115 6.22 5.82 17.47
C ASP A 115 4.86 5.86 18.17
N TRP A 116 3.88 5.22 17.54
CA TRP A 116 2.50 5.21 18.01
C TRP A 116 2.35 4.52 19.36
N ASP A 117 3.17 3.51 19.65
CA ASP A 117 3.17 2.77 20.91
C ASP A 117 3.51 3.64 22.12
N TYR A 118 4.37 4.64 21.93
CA TYR A 118 4.76 5.59 22.98
C TYR A 118 4.08 6.95 22.83
N SER A 119 3.08 7.05 21.95
CA SER A 119 2.29 8.26 21.79
C SER A 119 1.28 8.41 22.93
N LYS A 120 0.87 9.65 23.21
CA LYS A 120 -0.21 9.95 24.17
C LYS A 120 -1.59 9.43 23.73
N TYR A 121 -1.69 8.81 22.56
CA TYR A 121 -2.92 8.30 21.98
C TYR A 121 -3.02 6.76 22.09
N ASN A 122 -1.99 6.10 22.64
CA ASN A 122 -2.01 4.67 22.95
C ASN A 122 -2.60 4.45 24.36
N GLU A 123 -3.90 4.70 24.51
CA GLU A 123 -4.67 4.53 25.76
C GLU A 123 -5.53 3.26 25.75
#